data_AF-A0A8J2T117-F1
#
_entry.id   AF-A0A8J2T117-F1
#
_cell.length_a   1.000
_cell.length_b   1.000
_cell.length_c   1.000
_cell.angle_alpha   90.00
_cell.angle_beta   90.00
_cell.angle_gamma   90.00
#
_symmetry.space_group_name_H-M   'P 1'
#
loop_
_entity.id
_entity.type
_entity.pdbx_description
1 polymer ?
#
loop_
_entity_poly.entity_id
_entity_poly.type
_entity_poly.pdbx_seq_one_letter_code
_entity_poly.pdbx_strand_id
1 'polypeptide(L)'
;MTKSILIALLVAPALSLVAPRSCIRRSALHAEVAEVDEAAPPPLTDAQADAKKETLEFLQTRYFFGRVSVYLGPQYKPLNEIFEPSRKDDTTAIASVVVPTPLGMVIEESANYRGKIEVIDVVPDSNAAKAGIRVGDILRGTTGMALNIQQASEEDFGFSVGLSEGTKQIAFLPTDRKNFDSVMSALQSNANRGEATLVFERVVKAAAQ
;
A
#
# COMPACT_ATOMS: atom_id res chain seq x y z
N MET A 1 23.34 50.16 -75.60
CA MET A 1 22.20 51.01 -75.16
C MET A 1 21.85 50.64 -73.74
N THR A 2 21.93 51.61 -72.82
CA THR A 2 21.08 51.85 -71.62
C THR A 2 20.79 50.68 -70.65
N LYS A 3 20.87 50.78 -69.32
CA LYS A 3 21.04 51.90 -68.38
C LYS A 3 21.20 51.26 -66.99
N SER A 4 22.14 51.78 -66.20
CA SER A 4 22.19 51.59 -64.74
C SER A 4 20.93 52.18 -64.08
N ILE A 5 20.40 51.51 -63.06
CA ILE A 5 19.60 52.15 -62.00
C ILE A 5 20.07 51.61 -60.64
N LEU A 6 20.52 52.58 -59.85
CA LEU A 6 20.92 52.52 -58.45
C LEU A 6 19.69 52.93 -57.63
N ILE A 7 19.30 52.16 -56.61
CA ILE A 7 18.40 52.64 -55.55
C ILE A 7 19.00 52.24 -54.21
N ALA A 8 19.38 53.26 -53.44
CA ALA A 8 19.74 53.19 -52.04
C ALA A 8 18.48 53.25 -51.18
N LEU A 9 18.42 52.47 -50.08
CA LEU A 9 17.48 52.70 -49.00
C LEU A 9 18.23 52.69 -47.66
N LEU A 10 18.20 53.84 -46.99
CA LEU A 10 18.60 54.08 -45.60
C LEU A 10 17.67 53.31 -44.64
N VAL A 11 18.22 52.62 -43.63
CA VAL A 11 17.57 52.44 -42.32
C VAL A 11 18.64 52.48 -41.21
N ALA A 12 18.33 53.25 -40.17
CA ALA A 12 19.15 53.66 -39.03
C ALA A 12 19.49 52.54 -38.00
N PRO A 13 20.48 52.76 -37.11
CA PRO A 13 20.79 51.85 -36.01
C PRO A 13 19.84 52.05 -34.82
N ALA A 14 19.15 50.99 -34.40
CA ALA A 14 18.40 50.96 -33.14
C ALA A 14 19.33 50.50 -32.01
N LEU A 15 19.73 51.47 -31.17
CA LEU A 15 20.21 51.24 -29.81
C LEU A 15 19.10 50.55 -29.01
N SER A 16 19.35 49.35 -28.49
CA SER A 16 18.59 48.80 -27.38
C SER A 16 19.55 48.57 -26.21
N LEU A 17 19.29 49.33 -25.14
CA LEU A 17 19.97 49.30 -23.85
C LEU A 17 19.78 47.92 -23.19
N VAL A 18 20.82 47.11 -23.18
CA VAL A 18 20.90 45.94 -22.28
C VAL A 18 21.16 46.49 -20.88
N ALA A 19 20.11 46.58 -20.07
CA ALA A 19 20.26 46.78 -18.63
C ALA A 19 20.87 45.52 -18.00
N PRO A 20 21.92 45.63 -17.15
CA PRO A 20 22.44 44.49 -16.41
C PRO A 20 21.38 44.04 -15.40
N ARG A 21 20.88 42.81 -15.55
CA ARG A 21 20.09 42.18 -14.50
C ARG A 21 20.99 41.98 -13.28
N SER A 22 20.53 42.51 -12.16
CA SER A 22 21.17 42.38 -10.85
C SER A 22 21.44 40.90 -10.54
N CYS A 23 22.70 40.58 -10.31
CA CYS A 23 23.10 39.37 -9.61
C CYS A 23 22.54 39.46 -8.19
N ILE A 24 21.35 38.90 -7.96
CA ILE A 24 20.85 38.64 -6.62
C ILE A 24 21.76 37.55 -6.04
N ARG A 25 22.68 37.97 -5.16
CA ARG A 25 23.35 37.13 -4.18
C ARG A 25 22.29 36.29 -3.49
N ARG A 26 22.21 35.00 -3.81
CA ARG A 26 21.62 34.02 -2.90
C ARG A 26 22.60 33.86 -1.75
N SER A 27 22.39 34.71 -0.75
CA SER A 27 22.95 34.58 0.59
C SER A 27 22.71 33.16 1.10
N ALA A 28 23.79 32.59 1.63
CA ALA A 28 23.84 31.30 2.29
C ALA A 28 22.66 31.13 3.26
N LEU A 29 21.74 30.24 2.90
CA LEU A 29 20.98 29.49 3.90
C LEU A 29 21.87 28.29 4.24
N HIS A 30 22.68 28.46 5.27
CA HIS A 30 23.05 27.32 6.11
C HIS A 30 21.74 26.76 6.64
N ALA A 31 21.19 25.77 5.93
CA ALA A 31 20.27 24.84 6.54
C ALA A 31 21.09 24.11 7.60
N GLU A 32 20.88 24.47 8.87
CA GLU A 32 21.20 23.61 9.99
C GLU A 32 20.64 22.23 9.65
N VAL A 33 21.54 21.29 9.38
CA VAL A 33 21.23 19.88 9.42
C VAL A 33 21.01 19.61 10.90
N ALA A 34 19.77 19.79 11.34
CA ALA A 34 19.31 19.27 12.61
C ALA A 34 19.62 17.77 12.60
N GLU A 35 20.51 17.36 13.49
CA GLU A 35 20.71 15.96 13.82
C GLU A 35 19.33 15.36 14.07
N VAL A 36 18.93 14.44 13.20
CA VAL A 36 17.68 13.70 13.34
C VAL A 36 17.91 12.78 14.52
N ASP A 37 17.62 13.29 15.71
CA ASP A 37 17.33 12.50 16.90
C ASP A 37 16.45 11.33 16.46
N GLU A 38 16.72 10.16 17.03
CA GLU A 38 16.01 8.89 16.84
C GLU A 38 14.56 9.04 17.34
N ALA A 39 13.80 9.83 16.59
CA ALA A 39 12.54 10.40 17.00
C ALA A 39 11.50 9.29 16.98
N ALA A 40 10.80 9.16 18.10
CA ALA A 40 9.61 8.35 18.23
C ALA A 40 8.76 8.47 16.95
N PRO A 41 8.21 7.34 16.43
CA PRO A 41 7.45 7.36 15.20
C PRO A 41 6.37 8.44 15.27
N PRO A 42 6.11 9.17 14.17
CA PRO A 42 5.15 10.26 14.18
C PRO A 42 3.81 9.78 14.74
N PRO A 43 3.11 10.61 15.54
CA PRO A 43 1.83 10.22 16.11
C PRO A 43 0.88 9.82 14.99
N LEU A 44 0.11 8.75 15.22
CA LEU A 44 -0.87 8.26 14.24
C LEU A 44 -1.89 9.34 13.94
N THR A 45 -2.21 9.51 12.66
CA THR A 45 -3.35 10.33 12.23
C THR A 45 -4.66 9.65 12.62
N ASP A 46 -5.74 10.41 12.78
CA ASP A 46 -7.08 9.88 13.14
C ASP A 46 -7.51 8.74 12.19
N ALA A 47 -7.31 8.92 10.87
CA ALA A 47 -7.64 7.90 9.88
C ALA A 47 -6.82 6.60 10.05
N GLN A 48 -5.57 6.71 10.51
CA GLN A 48 -4.73 5.55 10.80
C GLN A 48 -5.15 4.85 12.09
N ALA A 49 -5.56 5.61 13.11
CA ALA A 49 -6.12 5.06 14.34
C ALA A 49 -7.42 4.30 14.05
N ASP A 50 -8.32 4.87 13.25
CA ASP A 50 -9.57 4.24 12.83
C ASP A 50 -9.36 2.94 12.02
N ALA A 51 -8.30 2.91 11.21
CA ALA A 51 -7.93 1.73 10.42
C ALA A 51 -7.20 0.66 11.25
N LYS A 52 -6.53 1.05 12.34
CA LYS A 52 -5.80 0.14 13.24
C LYS A 52 -6.77 -0.48 14.25
N LYS A 53 -7.64 -1.36 13.77
CA LYS A 53 -8.57 -2.11 14.62
C LYS A 53 -7.90 -3.34 15.19
N GLU A 54 -7.98 -3.53 16.50
CA GLU A 54 -7.44 -4.71 17.20
C GLU A 54 -8.43 -5.89 17.22
N THR A 55 -9.72 -5.61 16.99
CA THR A 55 -10.78 -6.61 17.00
C THR A 55 -11.61 -6.54 15.72
N LEU A 56 -12.08 -7.71 15.26
CA LEU A 56 -12.92 -7.83 14.08
C LEU A 56 -14.35 -7.39 14.37
N GLU A 57 -14.75 -6.30 13.72
CA GLU A 57 -16.11 -5.78 13.75
C GLU A 57 -16.76 -5.88 12.38
N PHE A 58 -17.76 -6.76 12.25
CA PHE A 58 -18.50 -6.95 11.01
C PHE A 58 -19.72 -6.03 10.98
N LEU A 59 -19.71 -5.04 10.10
CA LEU A 59 -20.84 -4.15 9.89
C LEU A 59 -21.90 -4.84 9.03
N GLN A 60 -23.12 -4.96 9.55
CA GLN A 60 -24.27 -5.46 8.79
C GLN A 60 -24.90 -4.31 8.00
N THR A 61 -24.50 -4.13 6.75
CA THR A 61 -25.16 -3.17 5.85
C THR A 61 -26.28 -3.83 5.05
N ARG A 62 -27.25 -3.03 4.60
CA ARG A 62 -28.16 -3.45 3.52
C ARG A 62 -27.36 -3.35 2.22
N TYR A 63 -27.23 -4.47 1.52
CA TYR A 63 -26.32 -4.67 0.38
C TYR A 63 -24.84 -4.74 0.78
N PHE A 64 -24.14 -5.75 0.26
CA PHE A 64 -22.71 -5.87 0.48
C PHE A 64 -21.94 -4.87 -0.39
N PHE A 65 -21.40 -3.84 0.24
CA PHE A 65 -20.33 -3.02 -0.33
C PHE A 65 -19.09 -3.25 0.52
N GLY A 66 -18.28 -4.24 0.16
CA GLY A 66 -17.11 -4.69 0.91
C GLY A 66 -15.94 -3.71 0.89
N ARG A 67 -16.21 -2.43 1.20
CA ARG A 67 -15.19 -1.40 1.37
C ARG A 67 -14.55 -1.55 2.72
N VAL A 68 -13.23 -1.66 2.73
CA VAL A 68 -12.45 -1.83 3.96
C VAL A 68 -11.22 -0.94 3.94
N SER A 69 -10.94 -0.30 5.06
CA SER A 69 -9.72 0.46 5.28
C SER A 69 -8.67 -0.47 5.88
N VAL A 70 -7.54 -0.62 5.18
CA VAL A 70 -6.42 -1.48 5.56
C VAL A 70 -5.30 -0.62 6.13
N TYR A 71 -4.92 -0.90 7.36
CA TYR A 71 -3.76 -0.28 8.00
C TYR A 71 -2.45 -0.86 7.45
N LEU A 72 -1.53 0.01 7.01
CA LEU A 72 -0.22 -0.37 6.46
C LEU A 72 0.97 0.05 7.33
N GLY A 73 0.73 0.65 8.49
CA GLY A 73 1.77 1.21 9.35
C GLY A 73 1.69 2.74 9.48
N PRO A 74 2.46 3.34 10.41
CA PRO A 74 2.41 4.77 10.70
C PRO A 74 2.93 5.65 9.54
N GLN A 75 3.83 5.11 8.71
CA GLN A 75 4.41 5.84 7.57
C GLN A 75 3.46 5.91 6.36
N TYR A 76 2.40 5.10 6.34
CA TYR A 76 1.54 4.92 5.18
C TYR A 76 0.13 5.40 5.45
N LYS A 77 -0.48 6.03 4.44
CA LYS A 77 -1.92 6.29 4.47
C LYS A 77 -2.67 4.95 4.43
N PRO A 78 -3.76 4.78 5.21
CA PRO A 78 -4.62 3.61 5.09
C PRO A 78 -5.07 3.41 3.65
N LEU A 79 -5.01 2.16 3.19
CA LEU A 79 -5.44 1.79 1.86
C LEU A 79 -6.92 1.42 1.91
N ASN A 80 -7.73 2.00 1.03
CA ASN A 80 -9.13 1.63 0.91
C ASN A 80 -9.27 0.62 -0.20
N GLU A 81 -9.77 -0.58 0.13
CA GLU A 81 -10.02 -1.61 -0.85
C GLU A 81 -11.48 -2.02 -0.93
N ILE A 82 -11.88 -2.46 -2.11
CA ILE A 82 -13.23 -2.86 -2.42
C ILE A 82 -13.22 -4.32 -2.84
N PHE A 83 -13.92 -5.16 -2.07
CA PHE A 83 -14.06 -6.58 -2.36
C PHE A 83 -15.43 -6.89 -2.94
N GLU A 84 -15.46 -7.86 -3.86
CA GLU A 84 -16.68 -8.51 -4.29
C GLU A 84 -17.09 -9.59 -3.28
N PRO A 85 -18.38 -9.71 -2.93
CA PRO A 85 -18.82 -10.68 -1.96
C PRO A 85 -18.57 -12.11 -2.46
N SER A 86 -18.26 -13.02 -1.53
CA SER A 86 -18.15 -14.44 -1.88
C SER A 86 -19.47 -15.08 -2.26
N ARG A 87 -20.59 -14.53 -1.75
CA ARG A 87 -21.95 -15.03 -1.97
C ARG A 87 -22.82 -13.90 -2.51
N LYS A 88 -23.80 -14.24 -3.36
CA LYS A 88 -24.72 -13.24 -3.94
C LYS A 88 -25.87 -12.83 -3.00
N ASP A 89 -25.98 -13.48 -1.85
CA ASP A 89 -27.18 -13.41 -1.00
C ASP A 89 -27.12 -12.29 0.06
N ASP A 90 -26.15 -11.37 -0.01
CA ASP A 90 -25.92 -10.29 0.97
C ASP A 90 -25.83 -10.78 2.44
N THR A 91 -25.49 -12.06 2.64
CA THR A 91 -25.35 -12.67 3.97
C THR A 91 -23.99 -12.48 4.59
N THR A 92 -23.01 -12.04 3.80
CA THR A 92 -21.62 -11.89 4.25
C THR A 92 -21.30 -10.45 4.59
N ALA A 93 -20.26 -10.26 5.41
CA ALA A 93 -19.68 -8.96 5.71
C ALA A 93 -18.16 -9.09 5.72
N ILE A 94 -17.47 -7.98 5.49
CA ILE A 94 -16.00 -7.91 5.49
C ILE A 94 -15.52 -7.00 6.61
N ALA A 95 -14.38 -7.33 7.18
CA ALA A 95 -13.72 -6.52 8.21
C ALA A 95 -12.20 -6.65 8.10
N SER A 96 -11.49 -5.59 8.48
CA SER A 96 -10.04 -5.59 8.65
C SER A 96 -9.67 -5.62 10.13
N VAL A 97 -8.53 -6.24 10.44
CA VAL A 97 -7.98 -6.31 11.79
C VAL A 97 -6.46 -6.35 11.74
N VAL A 98 -5.80 -5.73 12.71
CA VAL A 98 -4.36 -5.77 12.90
C VAL A 98 -4.07 -6.75 14.02
N VAL A 99 -3.31 -7.80 13.71
CA VAL A 99 -3.03 -8.90 14.64
C VAL A 99 -1.52 -9.01 14.87
N PRO A 100 -1.06 -9.02 16.14
CA PRO A 100 0.34 -9.27 16.45
C PRO A 100 0.78 -10.69 16.06
N THR A 101 2.00 -10.84 15.56
CA THR A 101 2.61 -12.16 15.33
C THR A 101 3.23 -12.71 16.63
N PRO A 102 3.15 -14.03 16.91
CA PRO A 102 2.53 -15.08 16.11
C PRO A 102 0.99 -15.00 16.13
N LEU A 103 0.35 -15.34 15.00
CA LEU A 103 -1.10 -15.20 14.82
C LEU A 103 -1.88 -16.26 15.61
N GLY A 104 -1.48 -17.53 15.51
CA GLY A 104 -2.15 -18.66 16.17
C GLY A 104 -3.44 -19.11 15.49
N MET A 105 -3.46 -19.12 14.17
CA MET A 105 -4.54 -19.70 13.35
C MET A 105 -3.97 -20.61 12.27
N VAL A 106 -4.77 -21.57 11.83
CA VAL A 106 -4.46 -22.47 10.72
C VAL A 106 -5.40 -22.14 9.57
N ILE A 107 -4.82 -22.00 8.38
CA ILE A 107 -5.55 -21.66 7.15
C ILE A 107 -5.31 -22.73 6.08
N GLU A 108 -6.30 -22.92 5.23
CA GLU A 108 -6.26 -23.89 4.12
C GLU A 108 -6.98 -23.32 2.90
N GLU A 109 -6.72 -23.87 1.71
CA GLU A 109 -7.56 -23.60 0.54
C GLU A 109 -8.98 -24.11 0.80
N SER A 110 -9.98 -23.26 0.59
CA SER A 110 -11.37 -23.61 0.88
C SER A 110 -11.90 -24.63 -0.12
N ALA A 111 -12.43 -25.73 0.40
CA ALA A 111 -13.17 -26.72 -0.39
C ALA A 111 -14.52 -26.15 -0.91
N ASN A 112 -15.11 -25.21 -0.18
CA ASN A 112 -16.41 -24.61 -0.50
C ASN A 112 -16.29 -23.46 -1.52
N TYR A 113 -15.18 -22.73 -1.47
CA TYR A 113 -14.94 -21.56 -2.32
C TYR A 113 -13.65 -21.69 -3.10
N ARG A 114 -13.76 -22.08 -4.37
CA ARG A 114 -12.60 -22.27 -5.25
C ARG A 114 -11.73 -21.02 -5.32
N GLY A 115 -10.43 -21.19 -5.03
CA GLY A 115 -9.43 -20.13 -5.10
C GLY A 115 -9.50 -19.12 -3.96
N LYS A 116 -10.12 -19.49 -2.83
CA LYS A 116 -10.14 -18.71 -1.60
C LYS A 116 -9.50 -19.52 -0.47
N ILE A 117 -9.07 -18.80 0.56
CA ILE A 117 -8.41 -19.37 1.72
C ILE A 117 -9.33 -19.18 2.92
N GLU A 118 -9.50 -20.24 3.70
CA GLU A 118 -10.42 -20.30 4.83
C GLU A 118 -9.66 -20.66 6.11
N VAL A 119 -10.12 -20.13 7.24
CA VAL A 119 -9.60 -20.46 8.56
C VAL A 119 -10.22 -21.79 8.99
N ILE A 120 -9.39 -22.81 9.15
CA ILE A 120 -9.84 -24.16 9.55
C ILE A 120 -9.72 -24.41 11.05
N ASP A 121 -8.78 -23.73 11.71
CA ASP A 121 -8.59 -23.85 13.16
C ASP A 121 -8.03 -22.56 13.75
N VAL A 122 -8.37 -22.28 15.00
CA VAL A 122 -7.86 -21.13 15.76
C VAL A 122 -7.45 -21.63 17.13
N VAL A 123 -6.17 -21.42 17.46
CA VAL A 123 -5.63 -21.84 18.75
C VAL A 123 -6.32 -21.01 19.85
N PRO A 124 -6.88 -21.65 20.90
CA PRO A 124 -7.45 -20.92 22.03
C PRO A 124 -6.44 -19.95 22.66
N ASP A 125 -6.91 -18.80 23.14
CA ASP A 125 -6.09 -17.73 23.76
C ASP A 125 -4.99 -17.12 22.88
N SER A 126 -4.94 -17.46 21.59
CA SER A 126 -4.03 -16.86 20.61
C SER A 126 -4.39 -15.41 20.28
N ASN A 127 -3.47 -14.71 19.60
CA ASN A 127 -3.72 -13.36 19.11
C ASN A 127 -4.86 -13.32 18.10
N ALA A 128 -4.99 -14.35 17.25
CA ALA A 128 -6.12 -14.51 16.33
C ALA A 128 -7.46 -14.68 17.07
N ALA A 129 -7.50 -15.49 18.13
CA ALA A 129 -8.70 -15.67 18.95
C ALA A 129 -9.11 -14.35 19.64
N LYS A 130 -8.14 -13.62 20.20
CA LYS A 130 -8.36 -12.31 20.84
C LYS A 130 -8.84 -11.25 19.86
N ALA A 131 -8.35 -11.30 18.62
CA ALA A 131 -8.81 -10.46 17.52
C ALA A 131 -10.22 -10.81 17.02
N GLY A 132 -10.82 -11.91 17.51
CA GLY A 132 -12.17 -12.34 17.15
C GLY A 132 -12.26 -13.14 15.85
N ILE A 133 -11.13 -13.65 15.35
CA ILE A 133 -11.08 -14.57 14.20
C ILE A 133 -11.70 -15.91 14.61
N ARG A 134 -12.48 -16.51 13.71
CA ARG A 134 -13.19 -17.76 13.94
C ARG A 134 -12.96 -18.73 12.78
N VAL A 135 -13.17 -20.01 13.08
CA VAL A 135 -13.21 -21.07 12.06
C VAL A 135 -14.35 -20.76 11.07
N GLY A 136 -14.07 -20.92 9.78
CA GLY A 136 -14.98 -20.60 8.68
C GLY A 136 -14.87 -19.17 8.14
N ASP A 137 -14.00 -18.34 8.72
CA ASP A 137 -13.69 -17.03 8.14
C ASP A 137 -12.88 -17.18 6.85
N ILE A 138 -13.22 -16.39 5.83
CA ILE A 138 -12.52 -16.39 4.56
C ILE A 138 -11.49 -15.27 4.57
N LEU A 139 -10.21 -15.61 4.42
CA LEU A 139 -9.14 -14.62 4.30
C LEU A 139 -9.20 -14.00 2.90
N ARG A 140 -9.50 -12.70 2.83
CA ARG A 140 -9.62 -11.89 1.60
C ARG A 140 -8.39 -11.04 1.31
N GLY A 141 -7.57 -10.76 2.31
CA GLY A 141 -6.34 -9.99 2.16
C GLY A 141 -5.41 -10.09 3.34
N THR A 142 -4.12 -9.90 3.09
CA THR A 142 -3.09 -9.85 4.13
C THR A 142 -2.01 -8.85 3.73
N THR A 143 -1.35 -8.24 4.71
CA THR A 143 -0.11 -7.51 4.46
C THR A 143 1.06 -8.47 4.27
N GLY A 144 2.10 -8.02 3.60
CA GLY A 144 3.38 -8.70 3.52
C GLY A 144 4.51 -7.73 3.22
N MET A 145 5.75 -8.18 3.39
CA MET A 145 6.93 -7.44 3.00
C MET A 145 7.29 -7.81 1.57
N ALA A 146 7.25 -6.84 0.67
CA ALA A 146 7.71 -6.98 -0.70
C ALA A 146 9.02 -6.20 -0.91
N LEU A 147 9.92 -6.74 -1.72
CA LEU A 147 11.10 -5.99 -2.16
C LEU A 147 10.68 -5.02 -3.25
N ASN A 148 10.85 -3.72 -3.02
CA ASN A 148 10.70 -2.74 -4.07
C ASN A 148 12.01 -2.71 -4.88
N ILE A 149 12.06 -3.53 -5.94
CA ILE A 149 13.12 -3.43 -6.94
C ILE A 149 12.71 -2.31 -7.89
N GLN A 150 13.18 -1.09 -7.63
CA GLN A 150 13.15 -0.06 -8.65
C GLN A 150 14.03 -0.56 -9.80
N GLN A 151 13.41 -1.03 -10.87
CA GLN A 151 14.11 -1.21 -12.14
C GLN A 151 14.46 0.19 -12.64
N ALA A 152 15.63 0.69 -12.24
CA ALA A 152 16.25 1.84 -12.85
C ALA A 152 16.56 1.47 -14.31
N SER A 153 15.71 1.96 -15.22
CA SER A 153 15.93 2.22 -16.65
C SER A 153 17.21 1.62 -17.29
N GLU A 154 17.00 0.61 -18.13
CA GLU A 154 17.60 0.27 -19.45
C GLU A 154 19.09 0.52 -19.81
N GLU A 155 19.96 1.08 -18.97
CA GLU A 155 21.35 1.41 -19.37
C GLU A 155 22.45 0.46 -18.85
N ASP A 156 22.13 -0.69 -18.24
CA ASP A 156 23.15 -1.63 -17.74
C ASP A 156 23.22 -2.94 -18.55
N PHE A 157 23.47 -2.80 -19.85
CA PHE A 157 23.92 -3.88 -20.72
C PHE A 157 25.41 -4.17 -20.44
N GLY A 158 25.71 -4.85 -19.33
CA GLY A 158 27.10 -5.16 -19.03
C GLY A 158 27.37 -5.75 -17.66
N PHE A 159 26.87 -6.97 -17.41
CA PHE A 159 27.46 -7.87 -16.41
C PHE A 159 27.64 -7.29 -15.00
N SER A 160 26.53 -6.96 -14.34
CA SER A 160 26.51 -6.64 -12.91
C SER A 160 25.77 -7.73 -12.14
N VAL A 161 26.52 -8.67 -11.54
CA VAL A 161 26.05 -9.49 -10.40
C VAL A 161 25.96 -8.54 -9.20
N GLY A 162 25.01 -7.61 -9.27
CA GLY A 162 24.71 -6.63 -8.24
C GLY A 162 23.35 -6.95 -7.69
N LEU A 163 23.33 -7.58 -6.52
CA LEU A 163 22.15 -7.66 -5.65
C LEU A 163 21.62 -6.24 -5.47
N SER A 164 20.60 -5.86 -6.21
CA SER A 164 19.86 -4.65 -5.92
C SER A 164 19.17 -4.88 -4.58
N GLU A 165 19.78 -4.35 -3.52
CA GLU A 165 19.24 -4.32 -2.15
C GLU A 165 17.98 -3.46 -2.13
N GLY A 166 16.88 -4.00 -2.64
CA GLY A 166 15.59 -3.35 -2.62
C GLY A 166 15.15 -3.12 -1.18
N THR A 167 14.71 -1.91 -0.86
CA THR A 167 14.10 -1.63 0.43
C THR A 167 12.85 -2.50 0.59
N LYS A 168 12.76 -3.26 1.69
CA LYS A 168 11.55 -4.01 2.02
C LYS A 168 10.44 -3.02 2.34
N GLN A 169 9.38 -3.02 1.55
CA GLN A 169 8.21 -2.18 1.74
C GLN A 169 7.01 -3.03 2.13
N ILE A 170 6.11 -2.44 2.89
CA ILE A 170 4.85 -3.08 3.27
C ILE A 170 3.93 -3.00 2.06
N ALA A 171 3.43 -4.16 1.63
CA ALA A 171 2.46 -4.28 0.56
C ALA A 171 1.19 -4.95 1.08
N PHE A 172 0.05 -4.55 0.53
CA PHE A 172 -1.20 -5.26 0.70
C PHE A 172 -1.33 -6.31 -0.40
N LEU A 173 -1.63 -7.55 -0.03
CA LEU A 173 -1.86 -8.66 -0.94
C LEU A 173 -3.33 -9.11 -0.81
N PRO A 174 -4.19 -8.85 -1.82
CA PRO A 174 -5.48 -9.52 -1.90
C PRO A 174 -5.24 -11.01 -2.19
N THR A 175 -5.91 -11.88 -1.43
CA THR A 175 -5.68 -13.33 -1.47
C THR A 175 -6.57 -14.06 -2.48
N ASP A 176 -7.58 -13.39 -3.03
CA ASP A 176 -8.48 -13.98 -4.02
C ASP A 176 -7.73 -14.50 -5.25
N ARG A 177 -7.91 -15.79 -5.55
CA ARG A 177 -7.28 -16.51 -6.67
C ARG A 177 -5.75 -16.51 -6.64
N LYS A 178 -5.14 -16.19 -5.49
CA LYS A 178 -3.69 -16.34 -5.30
C LYS A 178 -3.36 -17.76 -4.90
N ASN A 179 -2.16 -18.20 -5.28
CA ASN A 179 -1.63 -19.48 -4.84
C ASN A 179 -1.42 -19.46 -3.33
N PHE A 180 -1.77 -20.56 -2.66
CA PHE A 180 -1.62 -20.70 -1.20
C PHE A 180 -0.20 -20.37 -0.71
N ASP A 181 0.82 -20.87 -1.41
CA ASP A 181 2.23 -20.62 -1.08
C ASP A 181 2.58 -19.13 -1.08
N SER A 182 1.99 -18.35 -1.99
CA SER A 182 2.21 -16.91 -2.08
C SER A 182 1.63 -16.19 -0.86
N VAL A 183 0.44 -16.62 -0.41
CA VAL A 183 -0.22 -16.06 0.77
C VAL A 183 0.53 -16.46 2.04
N MET A 184 0.99 -17.70 2.15
CA MET A 184 1.81 -18.16 3.27
C MET A 184 3.14 -17.42 3.35
N SER A 185 3.80 -17.21 2.21
CA SER A 185 5.03 -16.40 2.14
C SER A 185 4.78 -14.96 2.59
N ALA A 186 3.66 -14.35 2.21
CA ALA A 186 3.29 -13.00 2.66
C ALA A 186 3.06 -12.97 4.17
N LEU A 187 2.31 -13.92 4.73
CA LEU A 187 2.07 -14.01 6.17
C LEU A 187 3.37 -14.19 6.97
N GLN A 188 4.24 -15.10 6.54
CA GLN A 188 5.55 -15.33 7.16
C GLN A 188 6.44 -14.09 7.11
N SER A 189 6.38 -13.32 6.03
CA SER A 189 7.19 -12.11 5.90
C SER A 189 6.87 -11.03 6.95
N ASN A 190 5.66 -11.05 7.53
CA ASN A 190 5.28 -10.15 8.63
C ASN A 190 5.90 -10.53 9.98
N ALA A 191 6.45 -11.74 10.14
CA ALA A 191 7.05 -12.17 11.41
C ALA A 191 8.18 -11.23 11.87
N ASN A 192 8.90 -10.62 10.93
CA ASN A 192 9.95 -9.63 11.23
C ASN A 192 9.40 -8.29 11.74
N ARG A 193 8.13 -7.97 11.44
CA ARG A 193 7.48 -6.71 11.83
C ARG A 193 6.80 -6.81 13.20
N GLY A 194 6.33 -8.00 13.57
CA GLY A 194 5.60 -8.20 14.83
C GLY A 194 4.08 -8.05 14.71
N GLU A 195 3.55 -7.57 13.57
CA GLU A 195 2.11 -7.43 13.33
C GLU A 195 1.77 -7.63 11.84
N ALA A 196 0.56 -8.11 11.57
CA ALA A 196 0.00 -8.26 10.24
C ALA A 196 -1.42 -7.69 10.19
N THR A 197 -1.75 -6.96 9.13
CA THR A 197 -3.13 -6.54 8.88
C THR A 197 -3.80 -7.59 8.00
N LEU A 198 -4.93 -8.11 8.47
CA LEU A 198 -5.70 -9.16 7.83
C LEU A 198 -7.09 -8.63 7.48
N VAL A 199 -7.64 -9.12 6.37
CA VAL A 199 -9.00 -8.81 5.93
C VAL A 199 -9.76 -10.12 5.82
N PHE A 200 -10.87 -10.21 6.55
CA PHE A 200 -11.72 -11.39 6.59
C PHE A 200 -13.12 -11.11 6.11
N GLU A 201 -13.71 -12.08 5.44
CA GLU A 201 -15.14 -12.15 5.15
C GLU A 201 -15.78 -13.24 6.00
N ARG A 202 -16.92 -12.92 6.62
CA ARG A 202 -17.71 -13.84 7.45
C ARG A 202 -19.17 -13.83 7.02
N VAL A 203 -19.83 -14.98 7.11
CA VAL A 203 -21.28 -15.09 7.02
C VAL A 203 -21.90 -14.57 8.32
N VAL A 204 -22.62 -13.45 8.27
CA VAL A 204 -23.18 -12.78 9.47
C VAL A 204 -24.69 -13.00 9.59
N LYS A 205 -25.38 -13.26 8.49
CA LYS A 205 -26.78 -13.66 8.50
C LYS A 205 -26.89 -15.14 8.15
N ALA A 206 -27.75 -15.86 8.88
CA ALA A 206 -28.19 -17.17 8.44
C ALA A 206 -28.85 -17.01 7.06
N ALA A 207 -28.53 -17.89 6.12
CA ALA A 207 -29.26 -17.95 4.86
C ALA A 207 -30.74 -18.13 5.19
N ALA A 208 -31.61 -17.28 4.63
CA ALA A 208 -33.04 -17.50 4.72
C ALA A 208 -33.32 -18.87 4.07
N GLN A 209 -33.77 -19.84 4.86
CA GLN A 209 -34.18 -21.15 4.38
C GLN A 209 -35.47 -21.05 3.56
#